data_AF-T1BA38-F1
#
_entry.id   AF-T1BA38-F1
#
_cell.length_a   1.000
_cell.length_b   1.000
_cell.length_c   1.000
_cell.angle_alpha   90.00
_cell.angle_beta   90.00
_cell.angle_gamma   90.00
#
_symmetry.space_group_name_H-M   'P 1'
#
loop_
_entity.id
_entity.type
_entity.pdbx_description
1 polymer ?
#
loop_
_entity_poly.entity_id
_entity_poly.type
_entity_poly.pdbx_seq_one_letter_code
_entity_poly.pdbx_strand_id
1 'polypeptide(L)'
;MSEGAALQMDLFAHIAAVYADAGETPIPNADLYASVAERAGIARDALEAREPIGQSGQRHSRLKRAIRWHQQTLKEAGVLEHADARGVWRMASRTDSGLHEAVTGVKLVAFSTRLGVAVWGDCADIFARMDEPVHLVVTSPPYPLRKQRAYGGPSDADYVDFILRALEPIVRRMAPSASLCVNLSNDIFTPNAP
;
A
#
# COMPACT_ATOMS: atom_id res chain seq x y z
N MET A 1 18.78 15.62 2.84
CA MET A 1 18.23 14.54 3.69
C MET A 1 17.04 13.80 3.04
N SER A 2 16.89 13.75 1.70
CA SER A 2 15.67 13.24 1.04
C SER A 2 15.76 11.80 0.48
N GLU A 3 16.96 11.26 0.27
CA GLU A 3 17.14 9.99 -0.44
C GLU A 3 16.84 8.76 0.44
N GLY A 4 17.20 8.80 1.73
CA GLY A 4 16.95 7.70 2.67
C GLY A 4 15.48 7.52 3.05
N ALA A 5 14.70 8.60 3.07
CA ALA A 5 13.27 8.55 3.36
C ALA A 5 12.47 7.98 2.17
N ALA A 6 12.85 8.35 0.94
CA ALA A 6 12.26 7.80 -0.27
C ALA A 6 12.51 6.28 -0.40
N LEU A 7 13.74 5.83 -0.12
CA LEU A 7 14.10 4.40 -0.12
C LEU A 7 13.33 3.61 0.96
N GLN A 8 13.09 4.22 2.12
CA GLN A 8 12.31 3.60 3.20
C GLN A 8 10.81 3.49 2.87
N MET A 9 10.26 4.49 2.18
CA MET A 9 8.86 4.49 1.69
C MET A 9 8.64 3.43 0.60
N ASP A 10 9.58 3.30 -0.33
CA ASP A 10 9.52 2.30 -1.40
C ASP A 10 9.52 0.86 -0.83
N LEU A 11 10.39 0.61 0.14
CA LEU A 11 10.53 -0.71 0.75
C LEU A 11 9.26 -1.19 1.46
N PHE A 12 8.54 -0.30 2.15
CA PHE A 12 7.28 -0.66 2.82
C PHE A 12 6.23 -1.15 1.82
N ALA A 13 6.05 -0.42 0.71
CA ALA A 13 5.08 -0.76 -0.32
C ALA A 13 5.40 -2.14 -0.94
N HIS A 14 6.67 -2.42 -1.23
CA HIS A 14 7.09 -3.73 -1.74
C HIS A 14 6.81 -4.87 -0.77
N ILE A 15 7.01 -4.66 0.53
CA ILE A 15 6.74 -5.68 1.56
C ILE A 15 5.25 -5.97 1.67
N ALA A 16 4.43 -4.93 1.76
CA ALA A 16 2.98 -5.07 1.84
C ALA A 16 2.43 -5.80 0.60
N ALA A 17 2.93 -5.44 -0.58
CA ALA A 17 2.51 -6.06 -1.82
C ALA A 17 2.98 -7.53 -1.94
N VAL A 18 4.18 -7.90 -1.44
CA VAL A 18 4.64 -9.30 -1.43
C VAL A 18 3.69 -10.18 -0.61
N TYR A 19 3.24 -9.69 0.54
CA TYR A 19 2.25 -10.41 1.35
C TYR A 19 0.86 -10.44 0.70
N ALA A 20 0.43 -9.33 0.09
CA ALA A 20 -0.84 -9.29 -0.62
C ALA A 20 -0.89 -10.29 -1.79
N ASP A 21 0.18 -10.40 -2.58
CA ASP A 21 0.26 -11.35 -3.71
C ASP A 21 0.29 -12.81 -3.25
N ALA A 22 0.95 -13.09 -2.12
CA ALA A 22 1.00 -14.44 -1.55
C ALA A 22 -0.30 -14.86 -0.87
N GLY A 23 -1.13 -13.90 -0.45
CA GLY A 23 -2.35 -14.16 0.32
C GLY A 23 -2.05 -14.93 1.62
N GLU A 24 -2.81 -16.00 1.85
CA GLU A 24 -2.64 -16.87 3.03
C GLU A 24 -1.44 -17.81 2.92
N THR A 25 -0.68 -17.77 1.81
CA THR A 25 0.53 -18.59 1.66
C THR A 25 1.61 -18.15 2.66
N PRO A 26 2.12 -19.04 3.51
CA PRO A 26 3.19 -18.72 4.45
C PRO A 26 4.50 -18.33 3.74
N ILE A 27 5.05 -17.17 4.10
CA ILE A 27 6.31 -16.66 3.57
C ILE A 27 7.39 -16.69 4.67
N PRO A 28 8.45 -17.49 4.49
CA PRO A 28 9.66 -17.41 5.31
C PRO A 28 10.38 -16.06 5.14
N ASN A 29 11.01 -15.56 6.21
CA ASN A 29 11.79 -14.32 6.14
C ASN A 29 12.84 -14.29 5.02
N ALA A 30 13.48 -15.42 4.73
CA ALA A 30 14.47 -15.52 3.66
C ALA A 30 13.85 -15.19 2.29
N ASP A 31 12.66 -15.74 2.04
CA ASP A 31 11.93 -15.55 0.80
C ASP A 31 11.36 -14.14 0.72
N LEU A 32 10.86 -13.60 1.85
CA LEU A 32 10.47 -12.20 1.93
C LEU A 32 11.60 -11.26 1.50
N TYR A 33 12.83 -11.48 1.98
CA TYR A 33 13.96 -10.63 1.59
C TYR A 33 14.26 -10.71 0.09
N ALA A 34 14.19 -11.92 -0.49
CA ALA A 34 14.42 -12.14 -1.90
C ALA A 34 13.35 -11.45 -2.76
N SER A 35 12.06 -11.68 -2.45
CA SER A 35 10.94 -11.10 -3.19
C SER A 35 10.89 -9.58 -3.10
N VAL A 36 11.18 -9.01 -1.93
CA VAL A 36 11.23 -7.54 -1.76
C VAL A 36 12.39 -6.95 -2.55
N ALA A 37 13.57 -7.59 -2.54
CA ALA A 37 14.71 -7.10 -3.29
C ALA A 37 14.48 -7.16 -4.81
N GLU A 38 13.90 -8.25 -5.31
CA GLU A 38 13.51 -8.37 -6.72
C GLU A 38 12.54 -7.28 -7.13
N ARG A 39 11.49 -7.05 -6.32
CA ARG A 39 10.45 -6.06 -6.63
C ARG A 39 10.95 -4.62 -6.57
N ALA A 40 11.87 -4.33 -5.65
CA ALA A 40 12.49 -3.02 -5.49
C ALA A 40 13.69 -2.79 -6.45
N GLY A 41 14.04 -3.76 -7.31
CA GLY A 41 15.23 -3.67 -8.18
C GLY A 41 16.56 -3.61 -7.41
N ILE A 42 16.58 -4.12 -6.18
CA ILE A 42 17.76 -4.14 -5.31
C ILE A 42 18.64 -5.34 -5.66
N ALA A 43 19.89 -5.09 -6.01
CA ALA A 43 20.86 -6.16 -6.27
C ALA A 43 21.09 -7.04 -5.02
N ARG A 44 21.30 -8.35 -5.25
CA ARG A 44 21.52 -9.33 -4.16
C ARG A 44 22.72 -8.95 -3.28
N ASP A 45 23.78 -8.43 -3.87
CA ASP A 45 24.97 -8.00 -3.13
C ASP A 45 24.66 -6.81 -2.20
N ALA A 46 23.78 -5.90 -2.62
CA ALA A 46 23.31 -4.80 -1.77
C ALA A 46 22.45 -5.31 -0.61
N LEU A 47 21.58 -6.29 -0.85
CA LEU A 47 20.77 -6.93 0.20
C LEU A 47 21.64 -7.63 1.25
N GLU A 48 22.73 -8.28 0.82
CA GLU A 48 23.67 -8.99 1.69
C GLU A 48 24.74 -8.10 2.33
N ALA A 49 24.92 -6.87 1.83
CA ALA A 49 25.91 -5.93 2.35
C ALA A 49 25.74 -5.73 3.87
N ARG A 50 26.84 -5.90 4.63
CA ARG A 50 26.84 -5.78 6.08
C ARG A 50 27.72 -4.65 6.55
N GLU A 51 27.10 -3.71 7.26
CA GLU A 51 27.77 -2.57 7.88
C GLU A 51 27.85 -2.79 9.41
N PRO A 52 28.91 -2.31 10.08
CA PRO A 52 28.96 -2.29 11.53
C PRO A 52 27.89 -1.34 12.07
N ILE A 53 27.10 -1.78 13.05
CA ILE A 53 26.03 -0.98 13.65
C ILE A 53 26.27 -0.78 15.15
N GLY A 54 26.13 0.47 15.61
CA GLY A 54 26.19 0.85 17.02
C GLY A 54 27.58 0.71 17.64
N GLN A 55 27.68 0.90 18.96
CA GLN A 55 28.94 0.81 19.70
C GLN A 55 29.52 -0.62 19.76
N SER A 56 28.68 -1.65 19.54
CA SER A 56 29.12 -3.05 19.52
C SER A 56 29.82 -3.46 18.21
N GLY A 57 29.73 -2.65 17.15
CA GLY A 57 30.39 -2.90 15.86
C GLY A 57 29.92 -4.15 15.12
N GLN A 58 28.84 -4.79 15.55
CA GLN A 58 28.35 -6.01 14.91
C GLN A 58 27.88 -5.73 13.48
N ARG A 59 28.29 -6.61 12.55
CA ARG A 59 27.98 -6.46 11.12
C ARG A 59 26.60 -6.99 10.80
N HIS A 60 25.69 -6.09 10.44
CA HIS A 60 24.30 -6.41 10.08
C HIS A 60 23.93 -5.81 8.73
N SER A 61 23.02 -6.46 7.99
CA SER A 61 22.43 -5.86 6.78
C SER A 61 21.35 -4.85 7.19
N ARG A 62 21.54 -3.60 6.78
CA ARG A 62 20.60 -2.49 7.05
C ARG A 62 19.28 -2.69 6.31
N LEU A 63 19.34 -3.17 5.07
CA LEU A 63 18.15 -3.47 4.27
C LEU A 63 17.32 -4.59 4.90
N LYS A 64 17.93 -5.73 5.26
CA LYS A 64 17.19 -6.81 5.96
C LYS A 64 16.62 -6.36 7.30
N ARG A 65 17.27 -5.41 7.99
CA ARG A 65 16.74 -4.81 9.22
C ARG A 65 15.54 -3.90 8.93
N ALA A 66 15.60 -3.08 7.89
CA ALA A 66 14.48 -2.24 7.45
C ALA A 66 13.28 -3.11 7.02
N ILE A 67 13.51 -4.18 6.25
CA ILE A 67 12.46 -5.13 5.86
C ILE A 67 11.80 -5.73 7.10
N ARG A 68 12.59 -6.24 8.06
CA ARG A 68 12.04 -6.79 9.31
C ARG A 68 11.28 -5.77 10.13
N TRP A 69 11.71 -4.51 10.14
CA TRP A 69 11.03 -3.44 10.87
C TRP A 69 9.64 -3.19 10.27
N HIS A 70 9.54 -3.05 8.95
CA HIS A 70 8.26 -2.91 8.27
C HIS A 70 7.37 -4.17 8.39
N GLN A 71 7.97 -5.36 8.32
CA GLN A 71 7.28 -6.62 8.60
C GLN A 71 6.73 -6.64 10.04
N GLN A 72 7.48 -6.10 11.01
CA GLN A 72 7.03 -5.96 12.40
C GLN A 72 5.85 -4.99 12.51
N THR A 73 5.88 -3.86 11.79
CA THR A 73 4.74 -2.94 11.70
C THR A 73 3.47 -3.64 11.20
N LEU A 74 3.59 -4.50 10.17
CA LEU A 74 2.45 -5.26 9.65
C LEU A 74 1.89 -6.30 10.64
N LYS A 75 2.76 -6.93 11.44
CA LYS A 75 2.34 -7.85 12.52
C LYS A 75 1.61 -7.10 13.63
N GLU A 76 2.15 -5.97 14.07
CA GLU A 76 1.53 -5.13 15.11
C GLU A 76 0.18 -4.58 14.67
N ALA A 77 0.00 -4.36 13.36
CA ALA A 77 -1.26 -3.96 12.75
C ALA A 77 -2.25 -5.12 12.53
N GLY A 78 -1.89 -6.37 12.86
CA GLY A 78 -2.76 -7.55 12.69
C GLY A 78 -2.95 -7.99 11.23
N VAL A 79 -2.16 -7.43 10.29
CA VAL A 79 -2.21 -7.79 8.86
C VAL A 79 -1.55 -9.15 8.61
N LEU A 80 -0.54 -9.46 9.42
CA LEU A 80 0.18 -10.72 9.36
C LEU A 80 -0.07 -11.54 10.61
N GLU A 81 -0.26 -12.84 10.42
CA GLU A 81 -0.27 -13.81 11.51
C GLU A 81 0.90 -14.77 11.40
N HIS A 82 1.27 -15.34 12.55
CA HIS A 82 2.34 -16.33 12.62
C HIS A 82 1.86 -17.64 11.98
N ALA A 83 2.65 -18.19 11.07
CA ALA A 83 2.38 -19.51 10.50
C ALA A 83 2.88 -20.63 11.44
N ASP A 84 2.90 -21.88 11.01
CA ASP A 84 3.31 -23.02 11.87
C ASP A 84 4.83 -23.04 12.20
N ALA A 85 5.63 -22.13 11.64
CA ALA A 85 7.09 -22.13 11.77
C ALA A 85 7.67 -20.76 12.15
N ARG A 86 8.75 -20.79 12.93
CA ARG A 86 9.44 -19.57 13.40
C ARG A 86 9.91 -18.71 12.24
N GLY A 87 9.50 -17.45 12.22
CA GLY A 87 9.93 -16.51 11.18
C GLY A 87 9.26 -16.74 9.84
N VAL A 88 8.14 -17.46 9.84
CA VAL A 88 7.25 -17.65 8.70
C VAL A 88 5.94 -16.94 9.03
N TRP A 89 5.50 -16.08 8.13
CA TRP A 89 4.34 -15.21 8.32
C TRP A 89 3.46 -15.28 7.07
N ARG A 90 2.16 -15.15 7.25
CA ARG A 90 1.18 -15.07 6.15
C ARG A 90 0.22 -13.92 6.39
N MET A 91 -0.54 -13.53 5.36
CA MET A 91 -1.70 -12.67 5.59
C MET A 91 -2.67 -13.36 6.54
N ALA A 92 -3.22 -12.61 7.49
CA ALA A 92 -4.31 -13.09 8.32
C ALA A 92 -5.50 -13.54 7.43
N SER A 93 -6.13 -14.66 7.78
CA SER A 93 -7.18 -15.28 6.95
C SER A 93 -8.49 -14.50 6.92
N ARG A 94 -9.30 -14.76 5.90
CA ARG A 94 -10.64 -14.19 5.70
C ARG A 94 -11.55 -14.47 6.90
N THR A 95 -12.39 -13.51 7.27
CA THR A 95 -13.60 -13.80 8.06
C THR A 95 -14.59 -14.66 7.26
N ASP A 96 -15.50 -15.34 7.96
CA ASP A 96 -16.50 -16.32 7.44
C ASP A 96 -17.38 -15.86 6.25
N SER A 97 -17.29 -14.59 5.83
CA SER A 97 -18.05 -13.99 4.73
C SER A 97 -17.41 -14.16 3.33
N GLY A 98 -16.24 -14.77 3.22
CA GLY A 98 -15.78 -15.29 1.92
C GLY A 98 -15.62 -14.24 0.81
N LEU A 99 -14.96 -13.11 1.07
CA LEU A 99 -14.46 -12.21 0.01
C LEU A 99 -12.94 -11.98 0.13
N HIS A 100 -12.23 -11.87 -1.00
CA HIS A 100 -10.97 -11.10 -1.07
C HIS A 100 -11.37 -9.66 -1.35
N GLU A 101 -11.91 -8.97 -0.35
CA GLU A 101 -11.93 -7.52 -0.38
C GLU A 101 -10.46 -7.06 -0.36
N ALA A 102 -10.14 -5.94 -1.00
CA ALA A 102 -8.85 -5.28 -0.83
C ALA A 102 -8.70 -4.91 0.66
N VAL A 103 -8.29 -5.86 1.49
CA VAL A 103 -8.52 -5.94 2.93
C VAL A 103 -9.32 -4.74 3.47
N THR A 104 -10.63 -4.72 3.20
CA THR A 104 -11.53 -3.72 3.78
C THR A 104 -11.41 -3.83 5.28
N GLY A 105 -11.14 -2.69 5.91
CA GLY A 105 -10.83 -2.60 7.32
C GLY A 105 -9.34 -2.65 7.72
N VAL A 106 -8.39 -3.08 6.87
CA VAL A 106 -6.96 -2.85 7.19
C VAL A 106 -6.60 -1.43 6.80
N LYS A 107 -6.47 -0.61 7.84
CA LYS A 107 -6.00 0.77 7.76
C LYS A 107 -4.60 0.79 8.33
N LEU A 108 -3.61 0.78 7.46
CA LEU A 108 -2.23 0.86 7.90
C LEU A 108 -1.70 2.27 7.65
N VAL A 109 -1.17 2.90 8.69
CA VAL A 109 -0.41 4.13 8.52
C VAL A 109 0.91 3.80 7.83
N ALA A 110 0.98 4.07 6.53
CA ALA A 110 2.17 3.84 5.72
C ALA A 110 3.34 4.70 6.21
N PHE A 111 3.06 5.96 6.56
CA PHE A 111 3.97 6.80 7.33
C PHE A 111 3.23 7.96 8.01
N SER A 112 3.84 8.51 9.05
CA SER A 112 3.36 9.69 9.76
C SER A 112 4.49 10.70 9.92
N THR A 113 4.16 11.97 9.73
CA THR A 113 5.06 13.10 9.93
C THR A 113 4.37 14.14 10.80
N ARG A 114 5.09 15.21 11.15
CA ARG A 114 4.47 16.38 11.81
C ARG A 114 3.39 17.07 10.96
N LEU A 115 3.39 16.88 9.64
CA LEU A 115 2.51 17.57 8.69
C LEU A 115 1.36 16.71 8.16
N GLY A 116 1.33 15.42 8.48
CA GLY A 116 0.29 14.54 7.99
C GLY A 116 0.68 13.07 7.98
N VAL A 117 -0.27 12.27 7.51
CA VAL A 117 -0.23 10.81 7.52
C VAL A 117 -0.58 10.28 6.14
N ALA A 118 0.09 9.21 5.72
CA ALA A 118 -0.33 8.40 4.58
C ALA A 118 -0.95 7.11 5.11
N VAL A 119 -2.14 6.79 4.63
CA VAL A 119 -2.86 5.57 5.01
C VAL A 119 -2.98 4.67 3.79
N TRP A 120 -2.58 3.42 3.96
CA TRP A 120 -2.83 2.35 3.01
C TRP A 120 -4.11 1.61 3.42
N GLY A 121 -5.07 1.58 2.50
CA GLY A 121 -6.37 0.95 2.69
C GLY A 121 -7.38 1.46 1.66
N ASP A 122 -8.56 0.88 1.68
CA ASP A 122 -9.68 1.36 0.87
C ASP A 122 -10.10 2.77 1.29
N CYS A 123 -10.17 3.69 0.31
CA CYS A 123 -10.49 5.08 0.60
C CYS A 123 -11.93 5.25 1.13
N ALA A 124 -12.91 4.49 0.61
CA ALA A 124 -14.28 4.59 1.08
C ALA A 124 -14.37 4.22 2.56
N ASP A 125 -13.67 3.17 2.99
CA ASP A 125 -13.59 2.75 4.39
C ASP A 125 -12.88 3.77 5.29
N ILE A 126 -11.82 4.40 4.79
CA ILE A 126 -11.06 5.42 5.54
C ILE A 126 -11.95 6.64 5.78
N PHE A 127 -12.50 7.22 4.72
CA PHE A 127 -13.30 8.44 4.81
C PHE A 127 -14.68 8.21 5.45
N ALA A 128 -15.23 7.00 5.40
CA ALA A 128 -16.46 6.66 6.12
C ALA A 128 -16.33 6.80 7.65
N ARG A 129 -15.12 6.68 8.22
CA ARG A 129 -14.90 6.68 9.68
C ARG A 129 -14.03 7.84 10.19
N MET A 130 -13.58 8.72 9.30
CA MET A 130 -12.79 9.89 9.67
C MET A 130 -13.73 11.02 10.10
N ASP A 131 -13.49 11.65 11.25
CA ASP A 131 -14.38 12.70 11.76
C ASP A 131 -13.84 14.12 11.54
N GLU A 132 -12.65 14.24 10.96
CA GLU A 132 -12.03 15.51 10.62
C GLU A 132 -12.58 16.10 9.31
N PRO A 133 -12.83 17.43 9.26
CA PRO A 133 -13.29 18.09 8.05
C PRO A 133 -12.18 18.19 6.98
N VAL A 134 -12.49 17.74 5.77
CA VAL A 134 -11.61 17.84 4.59
C VAL A 134 -11.81 19.18 3.90
N HIS A 135 -10.73 19.93 3.71
CA HIS A 135 -10.78 21.26 3.06
C HIS A 135 -10.35 21.22 1.60
N LEU A 136 -9.57 20.21 1.20
CA LEU A 136 -9.09 20.03 -0.15
C LEU A 136 -8.94 18.53 -0.45
N VAL A 137 -9.53 18.11 -1.56
CA VAL A 137 -9.33 16.78 -2.14
C VAL A 137 -8.66 16.96 -3.50
N VAL A 138 -7.54 16.28 -3.70
CA VAL A 138 -6.87 16.19 -5.00
C VAL A 138 -6.69 14.72 -5.34
N THR A 139 -7.28 14.28 -6.45
CA THR A 139 -7.26 12.86 -6.82
C THR A 139 -7.21 12.67 -8.34
N SER A 140 -6.61 11.55 -8.75
CA SER A 140 -6.59 11.05 -10.14
C SER A 140 -7.02 9.58 -10.11
N PRO A 141 -8.33 9.27 -10.15
CA PRO A 141 -8.81 7.90 -10.13
C PRO A 141 -8.19 7.09 -11.29
N PRO A 142 -7.99 5.77 -11.12
CA PRO A 142 -7.52 4.91 -12.19
C PRO A 142 -8.30 5.13 -13.48
N TYR A 143 -7.64 5.47 -14.58
CA TYR A 143 -8.33 5.63 -15.87
C TYR A 143 -8.85 4.27 -16.35
N PRO A 144 -10.05 4.19 -16.95
CA PRO A 144 -10.50 2.98 -17.58
C PRO A 144 -9.64 2.84 -18.84
N LEU A 145 -8.84 1.79 -18.88
CA LEU A 145 -7.93 1.56 -19.98
C LEU A 145 -8.60 0.60 -20.95
N ARG A 146 -8.61 0.96 -22.25
CA ARG A 146 -9.08 0.05 -23.33
C ARG A 146 -8.41 -1.31 -23.30
N LYS A 147 -7.14 -1.32 -22.89
CA LYS A 147 -6.38 -2.54 -22.60
C LYS A 147 -6.06 -2.56 -21.13
N GLN A 148 -6.76 -3.41 -20.38
CA GLN A 148 -6.54 -3.56 -18.95
C GLN A 148 -5.10 -3.99 -18.66
N ARG A 149 -4.50 -3.40 -17.63
CA ARG A 149 -3.20 -3.83 -17.11
C ARG A 149 -3.38 -5.08 -16.25
N ALA A 150 -2.27 -5.75 -15.91
CA ALA A 150 -2.27 -6.99 -15.11
C ALA A 150 -2.98 -6.87 -13.75
N TYR A 151 -3.17 -5.65 -13.24
CA TYR A 151 -3.80 -5.35 -11.95
C TYR A 151 -5.31 -5.05 -12.05
N GLY A 152 -5.92 -5.22 -13.23
CA GLY A 152 -7.34 -4.94 -13.47
C GLY A 152 -7.69 -3.44 -13.51
N GLY A 153 -8.98 -3.12 -13.54
CA GLY A 153 -9.51 -1.75 -13.54
C GLY A 153 -11.01 -1.72 -13.89
N PRO A 154 -11.71 -0.60 -13.58
CA PRO A 154 -13.12 -0.45 -13.96
C PRO A 154 -13.29 -0.51 -15.48
N SER A 155 -14.41 -1.07 -15.93
CA SER A 155 -14.81 -0.99 -17.33
C SER A 155 -15.28 0.42 -17.67
N ASP A 156 -15.36 0.76 -18.96
CA ASP A 156 -15.92 2.05 -19.40
C ASP A 156 -17.36 2.25 -18.88
N ALA A 157 -18.16 1.17 -18.84
CA ALA A 157 -19.54 1.20 -18.36
C ALA A 157 -19.64 1.42 -16.84
N ASP A 158 -18.69 0.89 -16.08
CA ASP A 158 -18.68 0.95 -14.61
C ASP A 158 -17.90 2.16 -14.07
N TYR A 159 -17.22 2.92 -14.93
CA TYR A 159 -16.22 3.91 -14.50
C TYR A 159 -16.82 5.04 -13.65
N VAL A 160 -17.97 5.56 -14.07
CA VAL A 160 -18.68 6.61 -13.34
C VAL A 160 -19.08 6.11 -11.96
N ASP A 161 -19.71 4.93 -11.88
CA ASP A 161 -20.13 4.31 -10.62
C ASP A 161 -18.94 4.01 -9.71
N PHE A 162 -17.83 3.53 -10.27
CA PHE A 162 -16.60 3.29 -9.55
C PHE A 162 -16.06 4.57 -8.89
N ILE A 163 -16.00 5.69 -9.63
CA ILE A 163 -15.57 6.98 -9.08
C ILE A 163 -16.55 7.46 -8.01
N LEU A 164 -17.85 7.39 -8.26
CA LEU A 164 -18.86 7.89 -7.32
C LEU A 164 -18.84 7.13 -6.00
N ARG A 165 -18.67 5.80 -6.03
CA ARG A 165 -18.52 4.98 -4.82
C ARG A 165 -17.32 5.40 -3.98
N ALA A 166 -16.21 5.77 -4.60
CA ALA A 166 -15.02 6.27 -3.90
C ALA A 166 -15.22 7.69 -3.35
N LEU A 167 -15.84 8.59 -4.14
CA LEU A 167 -16.00 10.00 -3.78
C LEU A 167 -17.11 10.26 -2.76
N GLU A 168 -18.17 9.47 -2.73
CA GLU A 168 -19.31 9.69 -1.84
C GLU A 168 -18.91 9.83 -0.35
N PRO A 169 -18.15 8.91 0.26
CA PRO A 169 -17.71 9.08 1.64
C PRO A 169 -16.74 10.25 1.82
N ILE A 170 -15.93 10.59 0.81
CA ILE A 170 -15.02 11.74 0.85
C ILE A 170 -15.81 13.05 0.91
N VAL A 171 -16.80 13.22 0.02
CA VAL A 171 -17.63 14.42 -0.07
C VAL A 171 -18.43 14.63 1.21
N ARG A 172 -18.91 13.55 1.86
CA ARG A 172 -19.57 13.64 3.17
C ARG A 172 -18.68 14.21 4.28
N ARG A 173 -17.35 14.13 4.14
CA ARG A 173 -16.38 14.69 5.09
C ARG A 173 -15.86 16.07 4.68
N MET A 174 -16.25 16.57 3.52
CA MET A 174 -15.80 17.89 3.05
C MET A 174 -16.46 19.02 3.83
N ALA A 175 -15.66 20.02 4.22
CA ALA A 175 -16.15 21.26 4.81
C ALA A 175 -17.00 22.07 3.79
N PRO A 176 -17.90 22.97 4.22
CA PRO A 176 -18.74 23.76 3.31
C PRO A 176 -17.99 24.56 2.23
N SER A 177 -16.76 25.01 2.54
CA SER A 177 -15.91 25.78 1.62
C SER A 177 -14.79 24.94 0.99
N ALA A 178 -14.88 23.61 1.05
CA ALA A 178 -13.86 22.73 0.55
C ALA A 178 -13.85 22.67 -0.99
N SER A 179 -12.70 22.29 -1.55
CA SER A 179 -12.54 22.09 -2.99
C SER A 179 -12.26 20.62 -3.32
N LEU A 180 -12.85 20.13 -4.40
CA LEU A 180 -12.61 18.79 -4.96
C LEU A 180 -12.02 18.95 -6.37
N CYS A 181 -10.76 18.53 -6.52
CA CYS A 181 -10.05 18.49 -7.79
C CYS A 181 -9.91 17.04 -8.24
N VAL A 182 -10.57 16.68 -9.34
CA VAL A 182 -10.54 15.34 -9.93
C VAL A 182 -9.87 15.43 -11.29
N ASN A 183 -8.74 14.75 -11.44
CA ASN A 183 -8.08 14.60 -12.72
C ASN A 183 -8.71 13.41 -13.49
N LEU A 184 -9.27 13.69 -14.65
CA LEU A 184 -9.96 12.72 -15.51
C LEU A 184 -9.34 12.76 -16.92
N SER A 185 -9.35 11.62 -17.62
CA SER A 185 -8.90 11.54 -19.01
C SER A 185 -10.10 11.47 -19.97
N ASN A 186 -9.95 12.10 -21.13
CA ASN A 186 -10.93 12.09 -22.21
C ASN A 186 -10.79 10.88 -23.16
N ASP A 187 -9.67 10.14 -23.08
CA ASP A 187 -9.27 9.12 -24.06
C ASP A 187 -10.28 7.97 -24.26
N ILE A 188 -11.15 7.77 -23.27
CA ILE A 188 -12.16 6.70 -23.28
C ILE A 188 -13.42 7.09 -24.04
N PHE A 189 -13.84 8.35 -23.95
CA PHE A 189 -15.09 8.82 -24.57
C PHE A 189 -14.87 9.32 -26.00
N THR A 190 -13.63 9.68 -26.34
CA THR A 190 -13.27 10.15 -27.68
C THR A 190 -12.00 9.45 -28.16
N PRO A 191 -12.12 8.39 -28.99
CA PRO A 191 -10.96 7.79 -29.64
C PRO A 191 -10.14 8.83 -30.42
N ASN A 192 -8.87 9.00 -30.05
CA ASN A 192 -7.91 9.89 -30.73
C ASN A 192 -8.29 11.39 -30.75
N ALA A 193 -9.00 11.90 -29.74
CA ALA A 193 -9.10 13.35 -29.57
C ALA A 193 -7.78 13.93 -29.03
N PRO A 194 -7.39 15.15 -29.46
CA PRO A 194 -6.12 15.79 -29.06
C PRO A 194 -6.03 16.10 -27.57
#